data_AF-A0A7K8Y0N1-F1
#
_entry.id   AF-A0A7K8Y0N1-F1
#
_cell.length_a   1.000
_cell.length_b   1.000
_cell.length_c   1.000
_cell.angle_alpha   90.00
_cell.angle_beta   90.00
_cell.angle_gamma   90.00
#
_symmetry.space_group_name_H-M   'P 1'
#
loop_
_entity.id
_entity.type
_entity.pdbx_description
1 polymer ?
#
loop_
_entity_poly.entity_id
_entity_poly.type
_entity_poly.pdbx_seq_one_letter_code
_entity_poly.pdbx_strand_id
1 'polypeptide(L)'
;GASSGAIDLLPSPSATTNWTAGLLVDNNDMIFKFDGKQGAKIPDGIVPKNLTDQFTITLWMKHGPSPGLRAEKETILCNSDKTEMNRHHYALYVHNCRLVFLLRKDFDQADTFRPAEFHWKLDQICDKEWHYYVVNVEFPVVTLYMDGTTYEPYLVTNDWPIHPSHIAMQLTVGACWQGGEVTKPRFAQYFHGSLASLTIRPGKIESQKVISCLQACKEGLDINSLESLGQGIKYHFNPSQSVLVMEGDDIENINQALRKVSYINSRQFPTAGVRRLKVSSKVQCFGEDVCISIPDIDAYVMVFQANEPKITISGMDHFARPAAQFESERGVILLPDIRIVSTVTKMEHPVDEREHDRAKKPVLLEEMLHNLDFCDILVIGTELDPEQECLELDHVELQGKHLDATNSTAGYSIYGVDSMHNYEQVLRQIRYRNWYTSANFDRKFKVKCSELNGRYTSNEFNLEVNILHSSNSNFMDHVNNMIVQPQFLQSVHHPEASITAIHNSVVPSVATIVIIICVSILVFIITLGVYRIRTAHQHSSADNEGSKENEMDWDDSALTITVNPMEKYEKPHQTEEESEEEDIEDEDEDTTSAESDDSEEEEEEEEDEEEVIVQKADKQNGTRQEQL
;
A
#
# COMPACT_ATOMS: atom_id res chain seq x y z
N GLY A 1 2.63 -1.74 0.06
CA GLY A 1 1.31 -1.87 -0.59
C GLY A 1 0.23 -1.29 0.30
N ALA A 2 -1.03 -1.57 -0.01
CA ALA A 2 -2.17 -1.29 0.88
C ALA A 2 -2.06 -2.08 2.20
N SER A 3 -2.86 -1.70 3.19
CA SER A 3 -2.90 -2.39 4.49
C SER A 3 -3.86 -3.58 4.47
N SER A 4 -3.61 -4.58 5.32
CA SER A 4 -4.48 -5.79 5.40
C SER A 4 -5.94 -5.41 5.67
N GLY A 5 -6.86 -5.92 4.85
CA GLY A 5 -8.29 -5.61 4.93
C GLY A 5 -8.70 -4.25 4.33
N ALA A 6 -7.79 -3.55 3.64
CA ALA A 6 -8.16 -2.48 2.73
C ALA A 6 -8.60 -3.07 1.39
N ILE A 7 -9.75 -2.62 0.90
CA ILE A 7 -10.38 -3.01 -0.37
C ILE A 7 -10.03 -1.93 -1.39
N ASP A 8 -9.39 -2.29 -2.50
CA ASP A 8 -9.14 -1.34 -3.58
C ASP A 8 -10.40 -1.15 -4.43
N LEU A 9 -10.76 0.11 -4.68
CA LEU A 9 -11.88 0.51 -5.52
C LEU A 9 -11.42 0.86 -6.94
N LEU A 10 -10.11 1.07 -7.14
CA LEU A 10 -9.44 1.29 -8.42
C LEU A 10 -8.35 0.23 -8.73
N PRO A 11 -8.65 -1.08 -8.65
CA PRO A 11 -7.70 -2.13 -9.01
C PRO A 11 -7.42 -2.18 -10.51
N SER A 12 -6.30 -2.82 -10.87
CA SER A 12 -6.01 -3.25 -12.23
C SER A 12 -7.20 -4.03 -12.84
N PRO A 13 -7.65 -3.72 -14.08
CA PRO A 13 -8.76 -4.44 -14.72
C PRO A 13 -8.45 -5.92 -14.98
N SER A 14 -9.27 -6.80 -14.41
CA SER A 14 -9.30 -8.25 -14.66
C SER A 14 -10.73 -8.71 -15.03
N ALA A 15 -10.93 -10.00 -15.26
CA ALA A 15 -12.26 -10.57 -15.49
C ALA A 15 -13.20 -10.38 -14.29
N THR A 16 -12.66 -10.39 -13.05
CA THR A 16 -13.42 -10.25 -11.81
C THR A 16 -13.41 -8.80 -11.29
N THR A 17 -12.32 -8.07 -11.48
CA THR A 17 -12.22 -6.61 -11.17
C THR A 17 -12.68 -5.72 -12.33
N ASN A 18 -13.63 -6.20 -13.14
CA ASN A 18 -13.98 -5.60 -14.44
C ASN A 18 -14.58 -4.18 -14.38
N TRP A 19 -14.95 -3.66 -13.20
CA TRP A 19 -15.55 -2.34 -13.05
C TRP A 19 -14.61 -1.18 -13.40
N THR A 20 -13.29 -1.40 -13.36
CA THR A 20 -12.29 -0.41 -13.81
C THR A 20 -11.96 -0.49 -15.31
N ALA A 21 -12.40 -1.54 -16.02
CA ALA A 21 -12.03 -1.78 -17.42
C ALA A 21 -12.54 -0.72 -18.41
N GLY A 22 -13.53 0.08 -18.01
CA GLY A 22 -14.06 1.20 -18.80
C GLY A 22 -13.45 2.57 -18.51
N LEU A 23 -12.48 2.66 -17.59
CA LEU A 23 -11.83 3.91 -17.20
C LEU A 23 -10.56 4.19 -18.03
N LEU A 24 -10.19 5.45 -18.18
CA LEU A 24 -8.92 5.86 -18.80
C LEU A 24 -7.76 5.66 -17.81
N VAL A 25 -6.78 4.83 -18.18
CA VAL A 25 -5.59 4.53 -17.35
C VAL A 25 -4.32 5.03 -18.02
N ASP A 26 -3.38 5.55 -17.24
CA ASP A 26 -2.00 5.80 -17.69
C ASP A 26 -1.12 4.56 -17.46
N ASN A 27 -0.55 4.02 -18.55
CA ASN A 27 -0.04 2.64 -18.61
C ASN A 27 1.18 2.35 -17.71
N ASN A 28 1.92 3.36 -17.25
CA ASN A 28 3.15 3.16 -16.49
C ASN A 28 2.95 3.04 -14.97
N ASP A 29 1.93 3.70 -14.42
CA ASP A 29 1.75 3.87 -12.97
C ASP A 29 0.30 3.67 -12.49
N MET A 30 -0.59 3.19 -13.37
CA MET A 30 -2.01 2.86 -13.05
C MET A 30 -2.80 4.05 -12.49
N ILE A 31 -2.55 5.21 -13.09
CA ILE A 31 -3.23 6.47 -12.78
C ILE A 31 -4.55 6.50 -13.55
N PHE A 32 -5.68 6.57 -12.84
CA PHE A 32 -7.00 6.66 -13.43
C PHE A 32 -7.38 8.12 -13.69
N LYS A 33 -7.67 8.46 -14.94
CA LYS A 33 -8.00 9.82 -15.40
C LYS A 33 -9.50 9.96 -15.61
N PHE A 34 -10.08 10.99 -15.00
CA PHE A 34 -11.50 11.29 -15.07
C PHE A 34 -11.72 12.62 -15.77
N ASP A 35 -12.51 12.61 -16.85
CA ASP A 35 -12.71 13.74 -17.77
C ASP A 35 -14.03 14.50 -17.52
N GLY A 36 -14.65 14.31 -16.36
CA GLY A 36 -15.98 14.82 -16.03
C GLY A 36 -17.14 14.07 -16.71
N LYS A 37 -16.91 12.86 -17.27
CA LYS A 37 -17.97 12.10 -17.98
C LYS A 37 -18.05 10.60 -17.61
N GLN A 38 -17.12 10.11 -16.79
CA GLN A 38 -16.95 8.69 -16.50
C GLN A 38 -17.04 8.42 -15.00
N GLY A 39 -17.57 7.25 -14.63
CA GLY A 39 -17.60 6.78 -13.26
C GLY A 39 -17.77 5.26 -13.22
N ALA A 40 -17.13 4.61 -12.25
CA ALA A 40 -17.21 3.17 -12.06
C ALA A 40 -18.31 2.81 -11.04
N LYS A 41 -19.02 1.70 -11.27
CA LYS A 41 -19.91 1.08 -10.28
C LYS A 41 -19.18 -0.07 -9.60
N ILE A 42 -19.04 0.01 -8.28
CA ILE A 42 -18.49 -1.11 -7.52
C ILE A 42 -19.58 -2.19 -7.41
N PRO A 43 -19.29 -3.48 -7.70
CA PRO A 43 -20.25 -4.56 -7.59
C PRO A 43 -20.76 -4.79 -6.16
N ASP A 44 -21.99 -5.29 -6.04
CA ASP A 44 -22.59 -5.65 -4.76
C ASP A 44 -21.78 -6.79 -4.11
N GLY A 45 -21.24 -6.56 -2.91
CA GLY A 45 -20.47 -7.55 -2.15
C GLY A 45 -18.98 -7.24 -2.00
N ILE A 46 -18.39 -6.45 -2.90
CA ILE A 46 -16.95 -6.06 -2.82
C ILE A 46 -16.67 -5.20 -1.58
N VAL A 47 -17.59 -4.31 -1.21
CA VAL A 47 -17.53 -3.55 0.04
C VAL A 47 -18.69 -3.97 0.96
N PRO A 48 -18.43 -4.20 2.27
CA PRO A 48 -19.49 -4.49 3.24
C PRO A 48 -20.60 -3.42 3.21
N LYS A 49 -21.86 -3.87 3.17
CA LYS A 49 -23.03 -2.98 2.97
C LYS A 49 -23.08 -1.84 3.98
N ASN A 50 -22.82 -2.14 5.25
CA ASN A 50 -22.68 -1.15 6.30
C ASN A 50 -21.20 -1.04 6.68
N LEU A 51 -20.66 0.18 6.63
CA LEU A 51 -19.38 0.47 7.27
C LEU A 51 -19.55 0.50 8.79
N THR A 52 -18.56 -0.02 9.50
CA THR A 52 -18.41 0.04 10.97
C THR A 52 -18.24 1.47 11.47
N ASP A 53 -18.19 1.69 12.79
CA ASP A 53 -18.00 3.05 13.36
C ASP A 53 -16.58 3.57 13.15
N GLN A 54 -15.62 2.65 13.01
CA GLN A 54 -14.24 2.90 12.60
C GLN A 54 -14.01 2.41 11.16
N PHE A 55 -13.46 3.26 10.30
CA PHE A 55 -12.91 2.88 8.98
C PHE A 55 -11.94 3.94 8.44
N THR A 56 -11.13 3.58 7.45
CA THR A 56 -10.30 4.54 6.70
C THR A 56 -10.65 4.55 5.22
N ILE A 57 -10.61 5.71 4.58
CA ILE A 57 -10.48 5.87 3.12
C ILE A 57 -9.09 6.43 2.84
N THR A 58 -8.36 5.88 1.86
CA THR A 58 -7.08 6.44 1.39
C THR A 58 -7.06 6.60 -0.11
N LEU A 59 -6.40 7.63 -0.62
CA LEU A 59 -6.24 7.88 -2.05
C LEU A 59 -5.09 8.83 -2.36
N TRP A 60 -4.48 8.66 -3.54
CA TRP A 60 -3.75 9.74 -4.20
C TRP A 60 -4.70 10.48 -5.12
N MET A 61 -4.66 11.81 -5.11
CA MET A 61 -5.43 12.65 -6.03
C MET A 61 -4.56 13.76 -6.61
N LYS A 62 -4.83 14.05 -7.89
CA LYS A 62 -4.40 15.24 -8.61
C LYS A 62 -5.63 15.91 -9.20
N HIS A 63 -5.97 17.08 -8.69
CA HIS A 63 -7.17 17.84 -9.03
C HIS A 63 -6.80 19.31 -9.29
N GLY A 64 -7.65 20.05 -9.99
CA GLY A 64 -7.40 21.44 -10.39
C GLY A 64 -8.68 22.26 -10.49
N PRO A 65 -8.61 23.56 -10.80
CA PRO A 65 -9.79 24.41 -10.86
C PRO A 65 -10.60 24.08 -12.14
N SER A 66 -11.73 23.40 -11.99
CA SER A 66 -12.58 22.97 -13.11
C SER A 66 -13.10 24.16 -13.95
N PRO A 67 -12.75 24.23 -15.25
CA PRO A 67 -13.16 25.34 -16.12
C PRO A 67 -14.68 25.41 -16.28
N GLY A 68 -15.28 26.54 -15.90
CA GLY A 68 -16.71 26.80 -16.05
C GLY A 68 -17.67 26.08 -15.09
N LEU A 69 -17.24 25.02 -14.38
CA LEU A 69 -18.10 24.20 -13.52
C LEU A 69 -18.05 24.51 -12.02
N ARG A 70 -17.50 25.67 -11.60
CA ARG A 70 -17.30 26.06 -10.18
C ARG A 70 -18.50 25.86 -9.24
N ALA A 71 -19.74 25.83 -9.73
CA ALA A 71 -20.94 25.62 -8.91
C ALA A 71 -21.18 24.15 -8.50
N GLU A 72 -20.75 23.15 -9.29
CA GLU A 72 -21.13 21.75 -9.11
C GLU A 72 -20.20 20.97 -8.15
N LYS A 73 -20.73 19.88 -7.56
CA LYS A 73 -19.95 18.94 -6.71
C LYS A 73 -19.26 17.90 -7.59
N GLU A 74 -18.00 17.61 -7.30
CA GLU A 74 -17.17 16.64 -8.04
C GLU A 74 -16.83 15.44 -7.16
N THR A 75 -17.48 14.30 -7.41
CA THR A 75 -17.52 13.19 -6.45
C THR A 75 -16.45 12.13 -6.71
N ILE A 76 -15.49 12.04 -5.79
CA ILE A 76 -14.41 11.05 -5.79
C ILE A 76 -15.00 9.65 -5.53
N LEU A 77 -15.86 9.52 -4.53
CA LEU A 77 -16.63 8.30 -4.26
C LEU A 77 -18.00 8.62 -3.66
N CYS A 78 -19.02 7.83 -4.01
CA CYS A 78 -20.39 7.99 -3.52
C CYS A 78 -21.03 6.64 -3.21
N ASN A 79 -21.65 6.51 -2.04
CA ASN A 79 -22.58 5.45 -1.71
C ASN A 79 -23.98 6.04 -1.53
N SER A 80 -24.92 5.56 -2.34
CA SER A 80 -26.23 6.15 -2.56
C SER A 80 -27.30 5.08 -2.73
N ASP A 81 -28.56 5.43 -2.49
CA ASP A 81 -29.69 4.55 -2.83
C ASP A 81 -29.68 4.19 -4.33
N LYS A 82 -29.73 2.89 -4.63
CA LYS A 82 -29.70 2.34 -5.99
C LYS A 82 -30.96 2.69 -6.79
N THR A 83 -32.07 2.96 -6.10
CA THR A 83 -33.40 3.31 -6.61
C THR A 83 -34.13 4.33 -5.71
N GLU A 84 -35.26 4.87 -6.18
CA GLU A 84 -36.28 5.60 -5.38
C GLU A 84 -35.84 6.93 -4.74
N MET A 85 -35.19 6.89 -3.57
CA MET A 85 -35.09 8.03 -2.65
C MET A 85 -33.81 8.86 -2.82
N ASN A 86 -32.83 8.37 -3.58
CA ASN A 86 -31.55 9.01 -3.84
C ASN A 86 -30.76 9.49 -2.60
N ARG A 87 -30.93 8.87 -1.42
CA ARG A 87 -30.21 9.32 -0.23
C ARG A 87 -28.75 8.89 -0.33
N HIS A 88 -27.84 9.84 -0.13
CA HIS A 88 -26.41 9.57 -0.04
C HIS A 88 -26.08 9.16 1.40
N HIS A 89 -25.59 7.92 1.58
CA HIS A 89 -25.24 7.32 2.87
C HIS A 89 -23.82 7.73 3.30
N TYR A 90 -22.89 7.75 2.36
CA TYR A 90 -21.60 8.44 2.51
C TYR A 90 -21.06 8.88 1.15
N ALA A 91 -20.27 9.96 1.13
CA ALA A 91 -19.61 10.45 -0.07
C ALA A 91 -18.34 11.24 0.27
N LEU A 92 -17.34 11.19 -0.59
CA LEU A 92 -16.18 12.09 -0.56
C LEU A 92 -16.18 12.87 -1.88
N TYR A 93 -16.25 14.20 -1.81
CA TYR A 93 -16.33 15.06 -2.99
C TYR A 93 -15.55 16.36 -2.80
N VAL A 94 -15.18 16.98 -3.92
CA VAL A 94 -14.64 18.34 -3.98
C VAL A 94 -15.77 19.31 -4.32
N HIS A 95 -15.78 20.48 -3.70
CA HIS A 95 -16.65 21.61 -4.06
C HIS A 95 -15.93 22.93 -3.81
N ASN A 96 -15.79 23.78 -4.84
CA ASN A 96 -15.10 25.08 -4.73
C ASN A 96 -13.73 24.99 -4.01
N CYS A 97 -12.88 24.05 -4.43
CA CYS A 97 -11.56 23.78 -3.85
C CYS A 97 -11.56 23.47 -2.35
N ARG A 98 -12.68 22.96 -1.82
CA ARG A 98 -12.80 22.35 -0.49
C ARG A 98 -13.01 20.85 -0.64
N LEU A 99 -12.41 20.07 0.25
CA LEU A 99 -12.74 18.65 0.39
C LEU A 99 -13.90 18.54 1.39
N VAL A 100 -14.91 17.74 1.06
CA VAL A 100 -16.05 17.49 1.94
C VAL A 100 -16.31 15.98 2.03
N PHE A 101 -16.44 15.49 3.25
CA PHE A 101 -16.86 14.13 3.54
C PHE A 101 -18.26 14.12 4.16
N LEU A 102 -19.18 13.44 3.51
CA LEU A 102 -20.54 13.16 3.99
C LEU A 102 -20.57 11.75 4.59
N LEU A 103 -21.15 11.59 5.77
CA LEU A 103 -21.48 10.31 6.40
C LEU A 103 -22.78 10.44 7.20
N ARG A 104 -23.85 9.79 6.75
CA ARG A 104 -25.12 9.69 7.47
C ARG A 104 -25.32 8.28 7.98
N LYS A 105 -25.14 8.08 9.28
CA LYS A 105 -25.15 6.76 9.90
C LYS A 105 -25.76 6.79 11.31
N ASP A 106 -27.04 6.45 11.41
CA ASP A 106 -27.69 5.95 12.63
C ASP A 106 -29.11 5.51 12.21
N PHE A 107 -29.53 4.27 12.51
CA PHE A 107 -30.89 3.79 12.22
C PHE A 107 -31.78 3.76 13.48
N ASP A 108 -31.16 3.69 14.66
CA ASP A 108 -31.83 3.35 15.93
C ASP A 108 -32.16 4.57 16.81
N GLN A 109 -31.66 5.77 16.46
CA GLN A 109 -31.90 7.02 17.20
C GLN A 109 -32.22 8.18 16.23
N ALA A 110 -33.34 8.06 15.50
CA ALA A 110 -33.75 9.03 14.49
C ALA A 110 -34.02 10.46 15.04
N ASP A 111 -34.29 10.61 16.34
CA ASP A 111 -34.75 11.87 16.96
C ASP A 111 -33.60 12.79 17.41
N THR A 112 -32.38 12.67 16.87
CA THR A 112 -31.23 13.50 17.27
C THR A 112 -30.29 13.81 16.10
N PHE A 113 -30.03 15.10 15.90
CA PHE A 113 -29.01 15.61 14.98
C PHE A 113 -27.62 15.04 15.28
N ARG A 114 -26.93 14.55 14.24
CA ARG A 114 -25.55 14.01 14.32
C ARG A 114 -24.63 14.74 13.34
N PRO A 115 -23.31 14.85 13.62
CA PRO A 115 -22.31 15.24 12.63
C PRO A 115 -22.45 14.43 11.35
N ALA A 116 -22.59 15.10 10.21
CA ALA A 116 -22.98 14.48 8.95
C ALA A 116 -22.13 14.94 7.76
N GLU A 117 -21.80 16.23 7.63
CA GLU A 117 -20.75 16.68 6.68
C GLU A 117 -19.58 17.33 7.41
N PHE A 118 -18.37 16.96 7.00
CA PHE A 118 -17.10 17.46 7.52
C PHE A 118 -16.39 18.18 6.36
N HIS A 119 -16.06 19.47 6.55
CA HIS A 119 -15.58 20.36 5.50
C HIS A 119 -14.15 20.85 5.80
N TRP A 120 -13.25 20.71 4.83
CA TRP A 120 -11.87 21.20 4.89
C TRP A 120 -11.59 22.17 3.75
N LYS A 121 -11.01 23.34 4.08
CA LYS A 121 -10.43 24.25 3.09
C LYS A 121 -8.94 23.95 3.02
N LEU A 122 -8.46 23.55 1.83
CA LEU A 122 -7.09 23.14 1.57
C LEU A 122 -6.72 23.71 0.20
N ASP A 123 -5.69 24.53 0.12
CA ASP A 123 -5.33 25.19 -1.14
C ASP A 123 -4.77 24.14 -2.14
N GLN A 124 -4.18 23.06 -1.61
CA GLN A 124 -3.68 21.84 -2.28
C GLN A 124 -4.76 21.00 -2.99
N ILE A 125 -6.05 21.31 -2.82
CA ILE A 125 -7.12 20.62 -3.58
C ILE A 125 -7.14 21.11 -5.05
N CYS A 126 -6.52 22.24 -5.38
CA CYS A 126 -6.67 22.88 -6.69
C CYS A 126 -5.36 23.41 -7.32
N ASP A 127 -4.19 23.12 -6.75
CA ASP A 127 -2.89 23.54 -7.28
C ASP A 127 -2.43 22.75 -8.53
N LYS A 128 -3.03 21.58 -8.77
CA LYS A 128 -2.67 20.60 -9.81
C LYS A 128 -1.38 19.82 -9.50
N GLU A 129 -1.05 19.59 -8.24
CA GLU A 129 0.00 18.67 -7.80
C GLU A 129 -0.59 17.30 -7.39
N TRP A 130 0.23 16.39 -6.83
CA TRP A 130 -0.20 15.05 -6.38
C TRP A 130 -0.13 14.97 -4.86
N HIS A 131 -1.28 14.82 -4.21
CA HIS A 131 -1.38 14.73 -2.75
C HIS A 131 -1.96 13.40 -2.30
N TYR A 132 -1.51 12.91 -1.14
CA TYR A 132 -2.00 11.70 -0.51
C TYR A 132 -2.94 12.04 0.65
N TYR A 133 -4.20 11.62 0.52
CA TYR A 133 -5.25 11.87 1.50
C TYR A 133 -5.61 10.59 2.25
N VAL A 134 -5.78 10.74 3.57
CA VAL A 134 -6.28 9.69 4.48
C VAL A 134 -7.43 10.26 5.29
N VAL A 135 -8.64 9.76 5.08
CA VAL A 135 -9.81 10.08 5.90
C VAL A 135 -9.99 8.96 6.92
N ASN A 136 -9.59 9.19 8.16
CA ASN A 136 -9.89 8.31 9.29
C ASN A 136 -11.25 8.69 9.86
N VAL A 137 -12.18 7.73 9.89
CA VAL A 137 -13.47 7.86 10.56
C VAL A 137 -13.42 7.05 11.85
N GLU A 138 -13.73 7.70 12.96
CA GLU A 138 -14.02 7.10 14.27
C GLU A 138 -15.27 7.81 14.81
N PHE A 139 -16.43 7.43 14.26
CA PHE A 139 -17.67 8.20 14.37
C PHE A 139 -18.06 8.46 15.84
N PRO A 140 -18.37 9.73 16.24
CA PRO A 140 -18.69 10.89 15.40
C PRO A 140 -17.50 11.76 14.95
N VAL A 141 -16.26 11.35 15.19
CA VAL A 141 -15.06 12.09 14.78
C VAL A 141 -14.61 11.65 13.39
N VAL A 142 -14.17 12.60 12.56
CA VAL A 142 -13.50 12.34 11.29
C VAL A 142 -12.23 13.20 11.22
N THR A 143 -11.08 12.55 11.10
CA THR A 143 -9.78 13.19 11.00
C THR A 143 -9.24 13.04 9.58
N LEU A 144 -8.98 14.16 8.92
CA LEU A 144 -8.28 14.17 7.65
C LEU A 144 -6.77 14.27 7.89
N TYR A 145 -6.03 13.52 7.10
CA TYR A 145 -4.61 13.76 6.87
C TYR A 145 -4.39 14.00 5.38
N MET A 146 -3.52 14.97 5.08
CA MET A 146 -3.00 15.23 3.75
C MET A 146 -1.48 15.32 3.88
N ASP A 147 -0.77 14.50 3.10
CA ASP A 147 0.70 14.40 3.12
C ASP A 147 1.27 14.37 4.55
N GLY A 148 0.88 13.33 5.29
CA GLY A 148 1.33 13.05 6.65
C GLY A 148 0.78 13.98 7.74
N THR A 149 0.23 15.14 7.36
CA THR A 149 -0.15 16.24 8.24
C THR A 149 -1.65 16.21 8.55
N THR A 150 -2.03 16.42 9.81
CA THR A 150 -3.43 16.41 10.27
C THR A 150 -4.14 17.73 9.95
N TYR A 151 -5.40 17.65 9.49
CA TYR A 151 -6.26 18.80 9.24
C TYR A 151 -7.62 18.62 9.93
N GLU A 152 -7.94 19.54 10.84
CA GLU A 152 -9.26 19.63 11.47
C GLU A 152 -10.28 20.27 10.51
N PRO A 153 -11.55 19.82 10.50
CA PRO A 153 -12.59 20.43 9.68
C PRO A 153 -12.95 21.82 10.19
N TYR A 154 -12.99 22.83 9.31
CA TYR A 154 -13.35 24.19 9.68
C TYR A 154 -14.86 24.34 9.95
N LEU A 155 -15.66 23.42 9.40
CA LEU A 155 -17.09 23.33 9.57
C LEU A 155 -17.49 21.85 9.64
N VAL A 156 -18.29 21.52 10.65
CA VAL A 156 -19.00 20.25 10.74
C VAL A 156 -20.49 20.60 10.78
N THR A 157 -21.26 20.14 9.79
CA THR A 157 -22.71 20.32 9.78
C THR A 157 -23.38 19.08 10.36
N ASN A 158 -24.39 19.30 11.19
CA ASN A 158 -25.23 18.21 11.68
C ASN A 158 -26.43 18.02 10.75
N ASP A 159 -26.86 16.77 10.58
CA ASP A 159 -28.06 16.41 9.81
C ASP A 159 -28.86 15.33 10.56
N TRP A 160 -30.03 15.00 10.03
CA TRP A 160 -30.85 13.89 10.50
C TRP A 160 -30.24 12.54 10.07
N PRO A 161 -30.27 11.52 10.94
CA PRO A 161 -29.92 10.16 10.55
C PRO A 161 -30.85 9.62 9.45
N ILE A 162 -30.32 8.84 8.50
CA ILE A 162 -31.12 8.23 7.44
C ILE A 162 -32.06 7.17 8.05
N HIS A 163 -33.37 7.31 7.85
CA HIS A 163 -34.33 6.29 8.27
C HIS A 163 -34.06 4.93 7.59
N PRO A 164 -34.17 3.80 8.33
CA PRO A 164 -33.91 2.48 7.78
C PRO A 164 -34.88 2.13 6.64
N SER A 165 -34.36 1.47 5.61
CA SER A 165 -35.08 1.19 4.36
C SER A 165 -34.63 -0.14 3.74
N HIS A 166 -35.50 -0.77 2.96
CA HIS A 166 -35.17 -1.98 2.20
C HIS A 166 -34.55 -1.70 0.81
N ILE A 167 -34.26 -0.43 0.49
CA ILE A 167 -33.60 -0.03 -0.75
C ILE A 167 -32.15 -0.52 -0.74
N ALA A 168 -31.70 -1.12 -1.85
CA ALA A 168 -30.30 -1.49 -2.03
C ALA A 168 -29.43 -0.25 -2.21
N MET A 169 -28.20 -0.29 -1.71
CA MET A 169 -27.20 0.76 -1.94
C MET A 169 -26.38 0.50 -3.22
N GLN A 170 -25.76 1.55 -3.75
CA GLN A 170 -24.82 1.51 -4.86
C GLN A 170 -23.60 2.36 -4.53
N LEU A 171 -22.44 1.72 -4.40
CA LEU A 171 -21.13 2.39 -4.30
C LEU A 171 -20.60 2.71 -5.71
N THR A 172 -19.98 3.88 -5.85
CA THR A 172 -19.47 4.45 -7.11
C THR A 172 -18.21 5.25 -6.89
N VAL A 173 -17.38 5.36 -7.93
CA VAL A 173 -16.11 6.11 -7.95
C VAL A 173 -16.06 7.03 -9.19
N GLY A 174 -15.55 8.25 -9.01
CA GLY A 174 -15.43 9.27 -10.08
C GLY A 174 -16.73 9.96 -10.49
N ALA A 175 -17.85 9.56 -9.89
CA ALA A 175 -19.17 10.18 -10.00
C ALA A 175 -20.06 9.68 -8.85
N CYS A 176 -21.21 10.31 -8.63
CA CYS A 176 -22.28 9.76 -7.79
C CYS A 176 -23.38 9.10 -8.64
N TRP A 177 -23.94 7.99 -8.17
CA TRP A 177 -25.14 7.39 -8.75
C TRP A 177 -26.40 8.15 -8.30
N GLN A 178 -27.28 8.44 -9.26
CA GLN A 178 -28.61 8.97 -9.01
C GLN A 178 -29.65 7.88 -9.26
N GLY A 179 -30.09 7.23 -8.19
CA GLY A 179 -31.10 6.16 -8.21
C GLY A 179 -32.55 6.65 -8.16
N GLY A 180 -32.76 7.85 -7.63
CA GLY A 180 -34.07 8.50 -7.47
C GLY A 180 -34.24 9.77 -8.32
N GLU A 181 -35.46 10.31 -8.31
CA GLU A 181 -35.86 11.61 -8.88
C GLU A 181 -35.62 11.85 -10.39
N VAL A 182 -34.96 10.92 -11.09
CA VAL A 182 -34.76 10.94 -12.55
C VAL A 182 -35.55 9.80 -13.20
N THR A 183 -36.24 10.06 -14.32
CA THR A 183 -37.02 9.05 -15.06
C THR A 183 -36.20 7.88 -15.61
N LYS A 184 -34.87 7.99 -15.59
CA LYS A 184 -33.90 6.90 -15.75
C LYS A 184 -32.74 7.13 -14.77
N PRO A 185 -32.41 6.16 -13.89
CA PRO A 185 -31.23 6.25 -13.04
C PRO A 185 -29.93 6.47 -13.84
N ARG A 186 -29.05 7.34 -13.35
CA ARG A 186 -27.87 7.83 -14.09
C ARG A 186 -26.71 8.22 -13.17
N PHE A 187 -25.54 8.50 -13.74
CA PHE A 187 -24.48 9.21 -13.02
C PHE A 187 -24.70 10.74 -13.05
N ALA A 188 -24.18 11.40 -12.02
CA ALA A 188 -24.05 12.86 -11.90
C ALA A 188 -22.84 13.20 -11.00
N GLN A 189 -22.54 14.49 -10.83
CA GLN A 189 -21.43 14.95 -9.95
C GLN A 189 -20.10 14.27 -10.32
N TYR A 190 -19.81 14.22 -11.62
CA TYR A 190 -18.59 13.60 -12.14
C TYR A 190 -17.35 14.35 -11.67
N PHE A 191 -16.27 13.61 -11.42
CA PHE A 191 -14.97 14.14 -11.03
C PHE A 191 -14.12 14.51 -12.25
N HIS A 192 -13.37 15.60 -12.16
CA HIS A 192 -12.38 16.01 -13.16
C HIS A 192 -10.95 16.02 -12.56
N GLY A 193 -10.11 15.09 -12.99
CA GLY A 193 -8.75 14.99 -12.45
C GLY A 193 -8.12 13.62 -12.64
N SER A 194 -7.27 13.22 -11.69
CA SER A 194 -6.66 11.89 -11.66
C SER A 194 -6.63 11.31 -10.25
N LEU A 195 -6.91 10.02 -10.13
CA LEU A 195 -6.90 9.25 -8.88
C LEU A 195 -5.99 8.03 -9.02
N ALA A 196 -5.37 7.60 -7.92
CA ALA A 196 -4.65 6.32 -7.85
C ALA A 196 -4.74 5.72 -6.44
N SER A 197 -4.76 4.38 -6.35
CA SER A 197 -4.79 3.64 -5.08
C SER A 197 -5.92 4.10 -4.12
N LEU A 198 -7.15 4.24 -4.64
CA LEU A 198 -8.33 4.58 -3.86
C LEU A 198 -8.82 3.34 -3.10
N THR A 199 -8.49 3.23 -1.82
CA THR A 199 -8.88 2.08 -0.99
C THR A 199 -9.82 2.47 0.14
N ILE A 200 -10.69 1.54 0.56
CA ILE A 200 -11.49 1.66 1.78
C ILE A 200 -11.22 0.49 2.73
N ARG A 201 -11.01 0.77 4.02
CA ARG A 201 -10.68 -0.21 5.06
C ARG A 201 -11.77 -0.23 6.14
N PRO A 202 -12.77 -1.13 6.04
CA PRO A 202 -13.75 -1.34 7.10
C PRO A 202 -13.08 -1.86 8.39
N GLY A 203 -13.72 -1.60 9.53
CA GLY A 203 -13.40 -2.14 10.84
C GLY A 203 -12.17 -1.55 11.55
N LYS A 204 -11.43 -0.62 10.93
CA LYS A 204 -10.14 -0.16 11.44
C LYS A 204 -9.69 1.18 10.87
N ILE A 205 -9.16 2.04 11.73
CA ILE A 205 -8.45 3.27 11.34
C ILE A 205 -6.94 3.04 11.13
N GLU A 206 -6.30 3.85 10.29
CA GLU A 206 -4.84 3.85 10.15
C GLU A 206 -4.16 4.67 11.26
N SER A 207 -3.07 4.15 11.82
CA SER A 207 -2.31 4.86 12.86
C SER A 207 -1.42 5.95 12.26
N GLN A 208 -1.18 7.04 13.00
CA GLN A 208 -0.26 8.12 12.60
C GLN A 208 1.10 7.61 12.13
N LYS A 209 1.64 6.57 12.78
CA LYS A 209 2.92 5.95 12.40
C LYS A 209 2.90 5.36 10.98
N VAL A 210 1.77 4.79 10.54
CA VAL A 210 1.60 4.29 9.16
C VAL A 210 1.46 5.48 8.20
N ILE A 211 0.62 6.46 8.55
CA ILE A 211 0.32 7.63 7.73
C ILE A 211 1.60 8.46 7.45
N SER A 212 2.35 8.84 8.48
CA SER A 212 3.64 9.53 8.31
C SER A 212 4.68 8.68 7.56
N CYS A 213 4.67 7.36 7.72
CA CYS A 213 5.61 6.49 7.01
C CYS A 213 5.33 6.39 5.50
N LEU A 214 4.08 6.56 5.07
CA LEU A 214 3.73 6.58 3.64
C LEU A 214 4.30 7.80 2.91
N GLN A 215 4.60 8.88 3.63
CA GLN A 215 5.30 10.06 3.13
C GLN A 215 6.81 9.97 3.39
N ALA A 216 7.22 9.93 4.67
CA ALA A 216 8.59 10.22 5.10
C ALA A 216 9.55 9.01 5.09
N CYS A 217 9.09 7.77 5.33
CA CYS A 217 9.99 6.61 5.41
C CYS A 217 10.76 6.33 4.11
N LYS A 218 10.30 6.86 2.97
CA LYS A 218 10.65 6.35 1.64
C LYS A 218 11.99 6.85 1.12
N GLU A 219 12.34 8.11 1.32
CA GLU A 219 13.55 8.72 0.77
C GLU A 219 13.91 10.00 1.54
N GLY A 220 15.16 10.14 1.99
CA GLY A 220 15.58 11.28 2.80
C GLY A 220 17.02 11.19 3.31
N LEU A 221 17.34 12.01 4.30
CA LEU A 221 18.58 12.00 5.08
C LEU A 221 18.35 11.29 6.42
N ASP A 222 19.35 10.57 6.91
CA ASP A 222 19.39 9.93 8.23
C ASP A 222 20.79 10.10 8.87
N ILE A 223 20.93 9.84 10.17
CA ILE A 223 22.22 9.79 10.85
C ILE A 223 22.46 8.41 11.44
N ASN A 224 23.44 7.69 10.89
CA ASN A 224 23.80 6.35 11.36
C ASN A 224 24.31 6.39 12.81
N SER A 225 23.53 5.80 13.73
CA SER A 225 23.74 5.76 15.19
C SER A 225 23.74 7.14 15.88
N LEU A 226 22.55 7.54 16.36
CA LEU A 226 22.31 8.69 17.24
C LEU A 226 23.20 8.66 18.50
N GLU A 227 23.46 7.47 19.04
CA GLU A 227 24.29 7.21 20.22
C GLU A 227 25.75 7.64 20.04
N SER A 228 26.15 7.93 18.80
CA SER A 228 27.52 8.29 18.44
C SER A 228 27.70 9.77 18.07
N LEU A 229 26.67 10.63 18.13
CA LEU A 229 26.89 12.08 18.11
C LEU A 229 27.56 12.52 19.42
N GLY A 230 28.53 13.43 19.31
CA GLY A 230 29.22 13.98 20.48
C GLY A 230 28.28 14.76 21.41
N GLN A 231 28.53 14.70 22.71
CA GLN A 231 27.81 15.52 23.69
C GLN A 231 28.05 17.01 23.37
N GLY A 232 26.99 17.72 22.98
CA GLY A 232 27.03 19.13 22.57
C GLY A 232 26.26 19.40 21.27
N ILE A 233 26.15 18.41 20.38
CA ILE A 233 25.47 18.58 19.09
C ILE A 233 23.95 18.48 19.27
N LYS A 234 23.22 19.53 18.86
CA LYS A 234 21.78 19.45 18.57
C LYS A 234 21.60 19.20 17.08
N TYR A 235 20.53 18.50 16.71
CA TYR A 235 20.16 18.33 15.32
C TYR A 235 18.63 18.27 15.19
N HIS A 236 18.12 18.67 14.04
CA HIS A 236 16.72 18.47 13.68
C HIS A 236 16.57 18.17 12.19
N PHE A 237 15.65 17.26 11.87
CA PHE A 237 15.17 17.05 10.51
C PHE A 237 13.89 17.86 10.28
N ASN A 238 13.65 18.29 9.06
CA ASN A 238 12.31 18.73 8.66
C ASN A 238 11.33 17.53 8.56
N PRO A 239 10.00 17.75 8.53
CA PRO A 239 9.03 16.65 8.53
C PRO A 239 9.15 15.65 7.37
N SER A 240 9.72 16.08 6.23
CA SER A 240 9.96 15.25 5.05
C SER A 240 11.36 14.59 5.02
N GLN A 241 12.17 14.75 6.07
CA GLN A 241 13.56 14.26 6.17
C GLN A 241 14.48 14.68 5.02
N SER A 242 14.13 15.75 4.29
CA SER A 242 14.89 16.27 3.15
C SER A 242 15.91 17.36 3.54
N VAL A 243 15.76 17.94 4.73
CA VAL A 243 16.67 18.93 5.31
C VAL A 243 17.05 18.48 6.71
N LEU A 244 18.35 18.49 6.99
CA LEU A 244 18.95 18.22 8.29
C LEU A 244 19.77 19.45 8.71
N VAL A 245 19.46 20.00 9.87
CA VAL A 245 20.20 21.10 10.50
C VAL A 245 20.93 20.55 11.72
N MET A 246 22.19 20.95 11.90
CA MET A 246 22.99 20.66 13.10
C MET A 246 23.45 21.98 13.74
N GLU A 247 23.45 22.03 15.06
CA GLU A 247 23.99 23.13 15.87
C GLU A 247 25.01 22.56 16.86
N GLY A 248 26.14 23.23 17.03
CA GLY A 248 27.19 22.85 17.97
C GLY A 248 28.23 23.97 18.10
N ASP A 249 28.98 23.95 19.19
CA ASP A 249 30.04 24.89 19.53
C ASP A 249 31.44 24.39 19.15
N ASP A 250 31.63 23.06 19.07
CA ASP A 250 32.87 22.42 18.64
C ASP A 250 32.81 21.95 17.16
N ILE A 251 33.75 22.47 16.35
CA ILE A 251 33.91 22.17 14.93
C ILE A 251 34.25 20.69 14.68
N GLU A 252 35.02 20.04 15.54
CA GLU A 252 35.40 18.64 15.35
C GLU A 252 34.20 17.71 15.62
N ASN A 253 33.37 18.04 16.62
CA ASN A 253 32.11 17.35 16.84
C ASN A 253 31.16 17.49 15.62
N ILE A 254 31.01 18.69 15.06
CA ILE A 254 30.23 18.91 13.84
C ILE A 254 30.80 18.14 12.64
N ASN A 255 32.12 18.13 12.43
CA ASN A 255 32.78 17.33 11.40
C ASN A 255 32.46 15.83 11.54
N GLN A 256 32.48 15.30 12.76
CA GLN A 256 32.20 13.89 13.03
C GLN A 256 30.72 13.52 12.87
N ALA A 257 29.79 14.45 13.12
CA ALA A 257 28.36 14.22 12.86
C ALA A 257 28.01 14.33 11.38
N LEU A 258 28.55 15.32 10.64
CA LEU A 258 28.34 15.46 9.19
C LEU A 258 28.80 14.20 8.43
N ARG A 259 29.89 13.56 8.85
CA ARG A 259 30.38 12.28 8.30
C ARG A 259 29.46 11.08 8.52
N LYS A 260 28.42 11.20 9.35
CA LYS A 260 27.45 10.14 9.68
C LYS A 260 26.11 10.33 8.99
N VAL A 261 25.91 11.47 8.32
CA VAL A 261 24.74 11.74 7.49
C VAL A 261 24.76 10.80 6.29
N SER A 262 23.70 10.02 6.14
CA SER A 262 23.47 9.13 5.00
C SER A 262 22.27 9.60 4.20
N TYR A 263 22.34 9.47 2.87
CA TYR A 263 21.14 9.40 2.06
C TYR A 263 20.54 8.00 2.19
N ILE A 264 19.25 7.92 2.52
CA ILE A 264 18.50 6.67 2.62
C ILE A 264 17.36 6.66 1.60
N ASN A 265 17.10 5.49 1.03
CA ASN A 265 15.91 5.23 0.22
C ASN A 265 15.40 3.83 0.54
N SER A 266 14.20 3.73 1.12
CA SER A 266 13.56 2.47 1.49
C SER A 266 12.53 2.00 0.44
N ARG A 267 12.35 2.74 -0.65
CA ARG A 267 11.53 2.28 -1.78
C ARG A 267 12.17 1.01 -2.34
N GLN A 268 11.38 -0.06 -2.45
CA GLN A 268 11.76 -1.29 -3.13
C GLN A 268 12.18 -1.05 -4.60
N PHE A 269 11.53 -0.06 -5.23
CA PHE A 269 11.89 0.47 -6.54
C PHE A 269 12.10 1.99 -6.41
N PRO A 270 13.32 2.46 -6.11
CA PRO A 270 13.62 3.88 -5.98
C PRO A 270 13.47 4.60 -7.33
N THR A 271 12.98 5.83 -7.29
CA THR A 271 12.79 6.66 -8.50
C THR A 271 14.15 7.14 -8.98
N ALA A 272 14.59 6.65 -10.14
CA ALA A 272 15.90 6.96 -10.71
C ALA A 272 16.14 8.47 -10.93
N GLY A 273 17.40 8.84 -11.09
CA GLY A 273 17.84 10.20 -11.40
C GLY A 273 18.72 10.83 -10.33
N VAL A 274 19.04 12.12 -10.53
CA VAL A 274 19.98 12.86 -9.68
C VAL A 274 19.22 13.56 -8.55
N ARG A 275 19.68 13.39 -7.31
CA ARG A 275 19.28 14.22 -6.16
C ARG A 275 20.39 15.20 -5.87
N ARG A 276 20.13 16.50 -6.05
CA ARG A 276 21.06 17.57 -5.67
C ARG A 276 21.03 17.71 -4.16
N LEU A 277 22.20 17.76 -3.54
CA LEU A 277 22.40 18.04 -2.12
C LEU A 277 23.15 19.37 -2.00
N LYS A 278 22.77 20.19 -1.04
CA LYS A 278 23.46 21.44 -0.74
C LYS A 278 23.75 21.53 0.76
N VAL A 279 25.01 21.72 1.11
CA VAL A 279 25.45 21.95 2.50
C VAL A 279 25.78 23.42 2.63
N SER A 280 24.96 24.14 3.41
CA SER A 280 25.19 25.53 3.78
C SER A 280 25.56 25.62 5.27
N SER A 281 26.36 26.62 5.64
CA SER A 281 26.86 26.78 7.01
C SER A 281 26.78 28.24 7.46
N LYS A 282 26.35 28.45 8.71
CA LYS A 282 26.27 29.77 9.34
C LYS A 282 27.04 29.75 10.64
N VAL A 283 28.05 30.60 10.75
CA VAL A 283 28.85 30.75 11.97
C VAL A 283 28.28 31.90 12.80
N GLN A 284 28.04 31.69 14.10
CA GLN A 284 27.69 32.74 15.04
C GLN A 284 28.89 33.06 15.94
N CYS A 285 29.38 34.29 15.87
CA CYS A 285 30.57 34.75 16.58
C CYS A 285 30.18 35.69 17.73
N PHE A 286 31.01 35.76 18.76
CA PHE A 286 30.78 36.58 19.95
C PHE A 286 31.76 37.77 19.98
N GLY A 287 31.31 38.96 19.57
CA GLY A 287 32.13 40.18 19.58
C GLY A 287 31.70 41.20 18.52
N GLU A 288 32.59 42.14 18.22
CA GLU A 288 32.48 43.04 17.05
C GLU A 288 33.20 42.48 15.81
N ASP A 289 33.82 41.29 15.92
CA ASP A 289 34.58 40.65 14.85
C ASP A 289 33.67 40.14 13.71
N VAL A 290 34.15 40.30 12.47
CA VAL A 290 33.48 39.81 11.27
C VAL A 290 33.52 38.29 11.23
N CYS A 291 32.34 37.64 11.22
CA CYS A 291 32.26 36.19 11.12
C CYS A 291 32.87 35.62 9.83
N ILE A 292 33.49 34.45 9.97
CA ILE A 292 33.97 33.66 8.83
C ILE A 292 32.77 33.20 8.00
N SER A 293 32.72 33.63 6.75
CA SER A 293 31.81 33.06 5.76
C SER A 293 32.35 31.71 5.30
N ILE A 294 31.51 30.67 5.33
CA ILE A 294 31.83 29.33 4.83
C ILE A 294 31.07 29.18 3.51
N PRO A 295 31.74 28.88 2.38
CA PRO A 295 31.07 28.72 1.10
C PRO A 295 30.15 27.50 1.13
N ASP A 296 29.01 27.61 0.45
CA ASP A 296 28.10 26.48 0.24
C ASP A 296 28.78 25.37 -0.58
N ILE A 297 28.49 24.11 -0.26
CA ILE A 297 28.96 22.94 -1.00
C ILE A 297 27.78 22.28 -1.70
N ASP A 298 27.77 22.33 -3.04
CA ASP A 298 26.85 21.54 -3.87
C ASP A 298 27.43 20.15 -4.15
N ALA A 299 26.59 19.14 -4.00
CA ALA A 299 26.89 17.72 -4.24
C ALA A 299 25.68 17.03 -4.88
N TYR A 300 25.81 15.74 -5.24
CA TYR A 300 24.67 14.96 -5.70
C TYR A 300 24.77 13.47 -5.35
N VAL A 301 23.61 12.83 -5.25
CA VAL A 301 23.45 11.38 -5.22
C VAL A 301 22.80 10.95 -6.52
N MET A 302 23.37 9.94 -7.19
CA MET A 302 22.78 9.34 -8.38
C MET A 302 22.01 8.08 -8.00
N VAL A 303 20.69 8.12 -8.16
CA VAL A 303 19.81 6.97 -7.97
C VAL A 303 19.72 6.21 -9.29
N PHE A 304 20.28 5.01 -9.35
CA PHE A 304 20.18 4.16 -10.53
C PHE A 304 18.78 3.56 -10.70
N GLN A 305 18.44 3.16 -11.93
CA GLN A 305 17.20 2.47 -12.23
C GLN A 305 17.14 1.13 -11.49
N ALA A 306 16.06 0.90 -10.76
CA ALA A 306 15.79 -0.37 -10.12
C ALA A 306 15.51 -1.46 -11.18
N ASN A 307 16.12 -2.63 -11.01
CA ASN A 307 15.86 -3.79 -11.87
C ASN A 307 14.46 -4.35 -11.57
N GLU A 308 13.64 -4.57 -12.59
CA GLU A 308 12.24 -4.99 -12.43
C GLU A 308 12.12 -6.46 -12.01
N PRO A 309 11.10 -6.81 -11.17
CA PRO A 309 10.92 -8.17 -10.68
C PRO A 309 10.20 -9.02 -11.72
N LYS A 310 10.78 -10.19 -12.02
CA LYS A 310 10.13 -11.21 -12.83
C LYS A 310 9.50 -12.27 -11.91
N ILE A 311 8.20 -12.15 -11.70
CA ILE A 311 7.37 -13.17 -11.06
C ILE A 311 7.21 -14.36 -12.02
N THR A 312 7.49 -15.57 -11.54
CA THR A 312 7.33 -16.82 -12.30
C THR A 312 6.46 -17.80 -11.51
N ILE A 313 5.38 -18.27 -12.13
CA ILE A 313 4.52 -19.34 -11.64
C ILE A 313 4.88 -20.65 -12.35
N SER A 314 5.04 -21.72 -11.58
CA SER A 314 5.38 -23.07 -12.05
C SER A 314 4.60 -24.13 -11.24
N GLY A 315 4.44 -25.33 -11.79
CA GLY A 315 3.68 -26.44 -11.19
C GLY A 315 3.24 -27.44 -12.26
N MET A 316 2.37 -28.37 -11.89
CA MET A 316 1.74 -29.33 -12.81
C MET A 316 0.75 -28.62 -13.74
N ASP A 317 1.08 -28.50 -15.02
CA ASP A 317 0.31 -27.80 -16.05
C ASP A 317 -0.83 -28.65 -16.66
N HIS A 318 -0.87 -29.95 -16.40
CA HIS A 318 -1.98 -30.82 -16.76
C HIS A 318 -2.13 -32.00 -15.82
N PHE A 319 -3.37 -32.42 -15.55
CA PHE A 319 -3.65 -33.70 -14.90
C PHE A 319 -4.95 -34.35 -15.36
N ALA A 320 -5.07 -35.65 -15.10
CA ALA A 320 -6.30 -36.40 -15.28
C ALA A 320 -6.71 -37.16 -14.01
N ARG A 321 -8.00 -37.24 -13.71
CA ARG A 321 -8.57 -37.99 -12.56
C ARG A 321 -9.90 -38.68 -12.94
N PRO A 322 -10.32 -39.74 -12.25
CA PRO A 322 -11.63 -40.35 -12.47
C PRO A 322 -12.79 -39.40 -12.17
N ALA A 323 -13.86 -39.46 -12.96
CA ALA A 323 -15.15 -38.77 -12.77
C ALA A 323 -15.58 -38.65 -11.29
N ALA A 324 -15.67 -39.78 -10.61
CA ALA A 324 -16.11 -39.89 -9.21
C ALA A 324 -15.26 -39.14 -8.16
N GLN A 325 -14.11 -38.54 -8.54
CA GLN A 325 -13.36 -37.64 -7.66
C GLN A 325 -13.87 -36.20 -7.75
N PHE A 326 -14.21 -35.72 -8.96
CA PHE A 326 -14.81 -34.40 -9.19
C PHE A 326 -16.25 -34.32 -8.67
N GLU A 327 -16.98 -35.43 -8.74
CA GLU A 327 -18.35 -35.60 -8.23
C GLU A 327 -18.39 -35.77 -6.70
N SER A 328 -17.23 -35.95 -6.05
CA SER A 328 -17.15 -36.12 -4.60
C SER A 328 -17.32 -34.79 -3.87
N GLU A 329 -17.83 -34.82 -2.63
CA GLU A 329 -17.98 -33.63 -1.79
C GLU A 329 -16.70 -32.79 -1.65
N ARG A 330 -15.52 -33.41 -1.78
CA ARG A 330 -14.20 -32.75 -1.65
C ARG A 330 -13.64 -32.23 -2.97
N GLY A 331 -14.20 -32.62 -4.11
CA GLY A 331 -13.66 -32.31 -5.44
C GLY A 331 -12.22 -32.80 -5.66
N VAL A 332 -11.53 -32.11 -6.55
CA VAL A 332 -10.11 -32.30 -6.84
C VAL A 332 -9.35 -30.98 -6.65
N ILE A 333 -8.25 -31.01 -5.90
CA ILE A 333 -7.34 -29.84 -5.76
C ILE A 333 -6.72 -29.52 -7.12
N LEU A 334 -6.84 -28.27 -7.57
CA LEU A 334 -6.33 -27.84 -8.88
C LEU A 334 -4.80 -27.66 -8.90
N LEU A 335 -4.23 -27.07 -7.85
CA LEU A 335 -2.87 -26.52 -7.88
C LEU A 335 -1.99 -27.12 -6.75
N PRO A 336 -1.85 -28.44 -6.64
CA PRO A 336 -1.24 -29.08 -5.46
C PRO A 336 0.26 -28.80 -5.29
N ASP A 337 0.96 -28.50 -6.38
CA ASP A 337 2.42 -28.29 -6.44
C ASP A 337 2.81 -26.90 -6.97
N ILE A 338 1.86 -25.97 -7.11
CA ILE A 338 2.14 -24.61 -7.59
C ILE A 338 3.22 -23.95 -6.74
N ARG A 339 4.21 -23.34 -7.40
CA ARG A 339 5.31 -22.57 -6.80
C ARG A 339 5.43 -21.21 -7.47
N ILE A 340 5.54 -20.16 -6.67
CA ILE A 340 5.69 -18.78 -7.13
C ILE A 340 7.07 -18.26 -6.69
N VAL A 341 7.85 -17.75 -7.64
CA VAL A 341 9.18 -17.19 -7.36
C VAL A 341 9.29 -15.83 -8.05
N SER A 342 9.64 -14.79 -7.30
CA SER A 342 10.07 -13.50 -7.88
C SER A 342 11.60 -13.46 -7.97
N THR A 343 12.08 -12.93 -9.08
CA THR A 343 13.49 -12.92 -9.43
C THR A 343 13.91 -11.59 -10.01
N VAL A 344 15.09 -11.10 -9.64
CA VAL A 344 15.67 -9.87 -10.19
C VAL A 344 17.02 -10.15 -10.83
N THR A 345 17.25 -9.58 -12.01
CA THR A 345 18.52 -9.67 -12.74
C THR A 345 19.54 -8.73 -12.12
N LYS A 346 20.56 -9.28 -11.47
CA LYS A 346 21.64 -8.49 -10.90
C LYS A 346 22.67 -8.16 -11.98
N MET A 347 22.71 -6.91 -12.42
CA MET A 347 23.89 -6.40 -13.13
C MET A 347 25.00 -6.13 -12.10
N GLU A 348 26.13 -6.83 -12.24
CA GLU A 348 27.36 -6.39 -11.58
C GLU A 348 27.78 -5.05 -12.18
N HIS A 349 27.98 -4.02 -11.34
CA HIS A 349 28.74 -2.86 -11.79
C HIS A 349 30.16 -3.33 -12.16
N PRO A 350 30.70 -2.96 -13.34
CA PRO A 350 32.07 -3.26 -13.69
C PRO A 350 33.00 -2.43 -12.81
N VAL A 351 33.50 -3.03 -11.73
CA VAL A 351 34.73 -2.57 -11.07
C VAL A 351 35.88 -2.75 -12.07
N ASP A 352 36.80 -1.79 -12.12
CA ASP A 352 37.91 -1.72 -13.09
C ASP A 352 38.91 -2.89 -12.98
N GLU A 353 38.54 -4.04 -13.55
CA GLU A 353 39.46 -5.15 -13.84
C GLU A 353 39.68 -5.28 -15.35
N ARG A 354 40.96 -5.33 -15.72
CA ARG A 354 41.43 -5.06 -17.08
C ARG A 354 41.31 -6.26 -18.02
N GLU A 355 40.27 -6.20 -18.86
CA GLU A 355 40.23 -6.75 -20.22
C GLU A 355 40.41 -8.28 -20.42
N HIS A 356 39.98 -8.77 -21.58
CA HIS A 356 40.27 -10.13 -22.10
C HIS A 356 39.68 -11.35 -21.35
N ASP A 357 38.35 -11.42 -21.24
CA ASP A 357 37.64 -12.56 -21.85
C ASP A 357 36.26 -12.14 -22.40
N ARG A 358 35.84 -12.77 -23.52
CA ARG A 358 34.51 -12.62 -24.13
C ARG A 358 33.59 -13.82 -23.86
N ALA A 359 33.85 -14.55 -22.78
CA ALA A 359 32.86 -15.45 -22.20
C ALA A 359 31.61 -14.68 -21.76
N LYS A 360 30.41 -15.23 -22.01
CA LYS A 360 29.16 -14.66 -21.51
C LYS A 360 29.14 -14.79 -19.99
N LYS A 361 29.35 -13.69 -19.23
CA LYS A 361 29.10 -13.69 -17.78
C LYS A 361 27.67 -14.21 -17.53
N PRO A 362 27.47 -15.17 -16.61
CA PRO A 362 26.13 -15.62 -16.26
C PRO A 362 25.37 -14.47 -15.60
N VAL A 363 24.14 -14.21 -16.05
CA VAL A 363 23.25 -13.28 -15.35
C VAL A 363 22.89 -13.91 -14.02
N LEU A 364 23.44 -13.37 -12.92
CA LEU A 364 23.07 -13.82 -11.58
C LEU A 364 21.62 -13.39 -11.33
N LEU A 365 20.76 -14.40 -11.15
CA LEU A 365 19.34 -14.22 -10.90
C LEU A 365 19.09 -14.43 -9.41
N GLU A 366 18.74 -13.36 -8.69
CA GLU A 366 18.56 -13.38 -7.24
C GLU A 366 17.07 -13.56 -6.93
N GLU A 367 16.71 -14.61 -6.18
CA GLU A 367 15.34 -14.79 -5.68
C GLU A 367 15.05 -13.70 -4.64
N MET A 368 13.96 -12.94 -4.81
CA MET A 368 13.57 -11.88 -3.90
C MET A 368 12.30 -12.22 -3.14
N LEU A 369 12.33 -12.01 -1.81
CA LEU A 369 11.21 -12.23 -0.90
C LEU A 369 10.22 -11.07 -0.99
N HIS A 370 9.45 -11.05 -2.07
CA HIS A 370 8.42 -10.05 -2.35
C HIS A 370 7.04 -10.49 -1.85
N ASN A 371 6.16 -9.50 -1.67
CA ASN A 371 4.74 -9.72 -1.39
C ASN A 371 3.96 -9.56 -2.70
N LEU A 372 2.98 -10.44 -2.90
CA LEU A 372 1.97 -10.27 -3.94
C LEU A 372 0.80 -9.44 -3.37
N ASP A 373 -0.02 -8.88 -4.26
CA ASP A 373 -1.30 -8.22 -3.93
C ASP A 373 -2.52 -8.95 -4.48
N PHE A 374 -2.33 -9.82 -5.47
CA PHE A 374 -3.41 -10.45 -6.21
C PHE A 374 -2.96 -11.75 -6.88
N CYS A 375 -3.86 -12.75 -6.93
CA CYS A 375 -3.77 -13.93 -7.78
C CYS A 375 -5.16 -14.30 -8.32
N ASP A 376 -5.29 -14.28 -9.65
CA ASP A 376 -6.48 -14.68 -10.40
C ASP A 376 -6.36 -16.16 -10.84
N ILE A 377 -7.48 -16.89 -10.77
CA ILE A 377 -7.65 -18.27 -11.24
C ILE A 377 -8.87 -18.29 -12.16
N LEU A 378 -8.66 -17.93 -13.43
CA LEU A 378 -9.73 -17.68 -14.41
C LEU A 378 -10.00 -18.91 -15.28
N VAL A 379 -11.24 -19.10 -15.69
CA VAL A 379 -11.64 -20.20 -16.58
C VAL A 379 -11.38 -19.82 -18.04
N ILE A 380 -10.79 -20.73 -18.81
CA ILE A 380 -10.50 -20.56 -20.23
C ILE A 380 -11.57 -21.28 -21.05
N GLY A 381 -12.44 -20.52 -21.70
CA GLY A 381 -13.51 -21.03 -22.57
C GLY A 381 -14.87 -20.48 -22.17
N THR A 382 -15.84 -21.36 -21.97
CA THR A 382 -17.11 -21.00 -21.31
C THR A 382 -16.89 -20.78 -19.81
N GLU A 383 -17.59 -19.82 -19.24
CA GLU A 383 -17.71 -19.67 -17.79
C GLU A 383 -18.29 -20.93 -17.12
N LEU A 384 -18.04 -21.10 -15.82
CA LEU A 384 -18.57 -22.18 -15.00
C LEU A 384 -20.10 -22.12 -14.94
N ASP A 385 -20.77 -23.24 -15.21
CA ASP A 385 -22.20 -23.41 -14.95
C ASP A 385 -22.42 -23.79 -13.47
N PRO A 386 -23.02 -22.93 -12.61
CA PRO A 386 -23.20 -23.22 -11.19
C PRO A 386 -24.11 -24.43 -10.89
N GLU A 387 -24.89 -24.92 -11.86
CA GLU A 387 -25.69 -26.15 -11.70
C GLU A 387 -24.87 -27.43 -11.96
N GLN A 388 -23.68 -27.32 -12.57
CA GLN A 388 -22.86 -28.45 -13.00
C GLN A 388 -21.44 -28.46 -12.42
N GLU A 389 -20.84 -27.31 -12.14
CA GLU A 389 -19.45 -27.17 -11.71
C GLU A 389 -19.17 -25.93 -10.85
N CYS A 390 -18.13 -26.00 -10.02
CA CYS A 390 -17.71 -24.87 -9.18
C CYS A 390 -16.21 -24.89 -8.85
N LEU A 391 -15.71 -23.72 -8.43
CA LEU A 391 -14.43 -23.56 -7.74
C LEU A 391 -14.71 -23.21 -6.28
N GLU A 392 -14.03 -23.89 -5.36
CA GLU A 392 -14.23 -23.78 -3.92
C GLU A 392 -12.90 -23.62 -3.18
N LEU A 393 -12.91 -22.69 -2.22
CA LEU A 393 -11.87 -22.43 -1.24
C LEU A 393 -12.56 -22.28 0.12
N ASP A 394 -11.99 -22.85 1.17
CA ASP A 394 -12.50 -22.68 2.52
C ASP A 394 -11.94 -21.37 3.11
N HIS A 395 -12.81 -20.48 3.59
CA HIS A 395 -12.39 -19.21 4.22
C HIS A 395 -11.50 -19.43 5.46
N VAL A 396 -11.49 -20.62 6.07
CA VAL A 396 -10.53 -20.98 7.14
C VAL A 396 -9.07 -20.90 6.64
N GLU A 397 -8.79 -21.21 5.38
CA GLU A 397 -7.43 -21.16 4.79
C GLU A 397 -6.91 -19.72 4.62
N LEU A 398 -7.81 -18.73 4.65
CA LEU A 398 -7.50 -17.29 4.63
C LEU A 398 -7.27 -16.72 6.05
N GLN A 399 -7.73 -17.42 7.10
CA GLN A 399 -7.66 -16.89 8.47
C GLN A 399 -6.22 -16.73 8.97
N GLY A 400 -5.93 -15.55 9.53
CA GLY A 400 -4.58 -15.21 10.00
C GLY A 400 -3.59 -14.84 8.88
N LYS A 401 -4.01 -14.85 7.62
CA LYS A 401 -3.29 -14.25 6.48
C LYS A 401 -3.83 -12.84 6.23
N HIS A 402 -3.10 -12.03 5.47
CA HIS A 402 -3.56 -10.70 5.04
C HIS A 402 -4.34 -10.76 3.71
N LEU A 403 -5.09 -11.85 3.52
CA LEU A 403 -5.72 -12.25 2.26
C LEU A 403 -7.23 -12.42 2.43
N ASP A 404 -7.96 -12.07 1.39
CA ASP A 404 -9.39 -12.31 1.21
C ASP A 404 -9.64 -12.79 -0.23
N ALA A 405 -10.83 -13.30 -0.55
CA ALA A 405 -11.08 -13.87 -1.87
C ALA A 405 -12.55 -13.82 -2.31
N THR A 406 -12.76 -13.62 -3.62
CA THR A 406 -14.07 -13.61 -4.28
C THR A 406 -14.17 -14.71 -5.33
N ASN A 407 -15.39 -15.23 -5.51
CA ASN A 407 -15.72 -16.23 -6.52
C ASN A 407 -16.70 -15.70 -7.55
N SER A 408 -16.63 -16.23 -8.77
CA SER A 408 -17.48 -15.87 -9.90
C SER A 408 -17.61 -17.05 -10.87
N THR A 409 -18.53 -16.95 -11.82
CA THR A 409 -18.63 -17.88 -12.96
C THR A 409 -17.38 -17.84 -13.87
N ALA A 410 -16.70 -16.69 -13.93
CA ALA A 410 -15.45 -16.53 -14.67
C ALA A 410 -14.20 -17.10 -13.97
N GLY A 411 -14.26 -17.38 -12.66
CA GLY A 411 -13.11 -17.85 -11.88
C GLY A 411 -13.10 -17.41 -10.41
N TYR A 412 -11.96 -17.61 -9.76
CA TYR A 412 -11.69 -17.25 -8.36
C TYR A 412 -10.56 -16.21 -8.29
N SER A 413 -10.67 -15.22 -7.40
CA SER A 413 -9.65 -14.19 -7.21
C SER A 413 -9.28 -14.07 -5.74
N ILE A 414 -7.99 -14.17 -5.43
CA ILE A 414 -7.42 -13.97 -4.09
C ILE A 414 -6.68 -12.63 -4.09
N TYR A 415 -6.95 -11.77 -3.10
CA TYR A 415 -6.39 -10.43 -3.02
C TYR A 415 -5.96 -10.05 -1.61
N GLY A 416 -5.00 -9.14 -1.51
CA GLY A 416 -4.41 -8.67 -0.26
C GLY A 416 -2.89 -8.78 -0.25
N VAL A 417 -2.23 -7.90 0.51
CA VAL A 417 -0.76 -7.77 0.49
C VAL A 417 -0.12 -8.77 1.46
N ASP A 418 0.36 -9.89 0.92
CA ASP A 418 1.00 -10.96 1.69
C ASP A 418 2.12 -11.66 0.87
N SER A 419 2.95 -12.42 1.56
CA SER A 419 4.06 -13.19 1.01
C SER A 419 3.62 -14.22 -0.04
N MET A 420 4.50 -14.47 -1.02
CA MET A 420 4.31 -15.53 -2.03
C MET A 420 4.03 -16.90 -1.41
N HIS A 421 4.62 -17.21 -0.24
CA HIS A 421 4.36 -18.46 0.46
C HIS A 421 2.93 -18.57 1.02
N ASN A 422 2.34 -17.47 1.50
CA ASN A 422 0.95 -17.47 1.94
C ASN A 422 0.00 -17.63 0.75
N TYR A 423 0.28 -17.00 -0.39
CA TYR A 423 -0.45 -17.23 -1.63
C TYR A 423 -0.34 -18.68 -2.11
N GLU A 424 0.85 -19.28 -2.14
CA GLU A 424 1.03 -20.70 -2.46
C GLU A 424 0.19 -21.62 -1.56
N GLN A 425 0.14 -21.36 -0.25
CA GLN A 425 -0.65 -22.16 0.69
C GLN A 425 -2.14 -22.12 0.36
N VAL A 426 -2.69 -20.94 0.04
CA VAL A 426 -4.12 -20.77 -0.31
C VAL A 426 -4.43 -21.39 -1.68
N LEU A 427 -3.58 -21.15 -2.69
CA LEU A 427 -3.74 -21.70 -4.05
C LEU A 427 -3.75 -23.24 -4.03
N ARG A 428 -2.92 -23.87 -3.20
CA ARG A 428 -2.88 -25.33 -2.98
C ARG A 428 -4.15 -25.91 -2.35
N GLN A 429 -5.10 -25.08 -1.90
CA GLN A 429 -6.38 -25.53 -1.34
C GLN A 429 -7.58 -25.33 -2.26
N ILE A 430 -7.43 -24.65 -3.39
CA ILE A 430 -8.51 -24.45 -4.38
C ILE A 430 -8.91 -25.82 -4.95
N ARG A 431 -10.19 -26.15 -4.79
CA ARG A 431 -10.83 -27.38 -5.28
C ARG A 431 -11.76 -27.06 -6.43
N TYR A 432 -11.73 -27.90 -7.45
CA TYR A 432 -12.72 -27.90 -8.53
C TYR A 432 -13.67 -29.09 -8.33
N ARG A 433 -14.98 -28.84 -8.43
CA ARG A 433 -16.02 -29.88 -8.40
C ARG A 433 -16.82 -29.85 -9.70
N ASN A 434 -17.30 -31.03 -10.10
CA ASN A 434 -18.18 -31.20 -11.24
C ASN A 434 -19.14 -32.36 -10.93
N TRP A 435 -20.45 -32.10 -10.94
CA TRP A 435 -21.48 -33.10 -10.62
C TRP A 435 -22.04 -33.83 -11.83
N TYR A 436 -21.70 -33.40 -13.05
CA TYR A 436 -22.22 -33.92 -14.32
C TYR A 436 -21.09 -34.17 -15.32
N THR A 437 -20.19 -35.09 -14.96
CA THR A 437 -19.06 -35.41 -15.82
C THR A 437 -19.54 -36.10 -17.10
N SER A 438 -19.34 -35.45 -18.25
CA SER A 438 -19.76 -35.96 -19.56
C SER A 438 -18.56 -36.49 -20.36
N ALA A 439 -18.81 -37.50 -21.20
CA ALA A 439 -17.80 -38.46 -21.67
C ALA A 439 -16.59 -37.92 -22.47
N ASN A 440 -16.54 -36.62 -22.80
CA ASN A 440 -15.39 -35.92 -23.37
C ASN A 440 -15.37 -34.49 -22.79
N PHE A 441 -14.83 -34.33 -21.58
CA PHE A 441 -14.86 -33.05 -20.87
C PHE A 441 -13.46 -32.66 -20.39
N ASP A 442 -12.91 -31.62 -21.03
CA ASP A 442 -11.74 -30.88 -20.58
C ASP A 442 -12.14 -29.51 -20.00
N ARG A 443 -11.45 -29.10 -18.94
CA ARG A 443 -11.54 -27.75 -18.36
C ARG A 443 -10.15 -27.16 -18.22
N LYS A 444 -10.03 -25.86 -18.49
CA LYS A 444 -8.75 -25.17 -18.54
C LYS A 444 -8.82 -23.92 -17.68
N PHE A 445 -7.80 -23.73 -16.85
CA PHE A 445 -7.72 -22.63 -15.90
C PHE A 445 -6.43 -21.85 -16.14
N LYS A 446 -6.48 -20.53 -16.01
CA LYS A 446 -5.32 -19.64 -16.10
C LYS A 446 -5.06 -19.04 -14.73
N VAL A 447 -3.88 -19.30 -14.18
CA VAL A 447 -3.38 -18.63 -12.98
C VAL A 447 -2.49 -17.47 -13.39
N LYS A 448 -2.72 -16.29 -12.81
CA LYS A 448 -1.89 -15.10 -12.97
C LYS A 448 -1.85 -14.31 -11.66
N CYS A 449 -0.66 -13.95 -11.19
CA CYS A 449 -0.48 -13.17 -9.97
C CYS A 449 0.23 -11.83 -10.24
N SER A 450 0.13 -10.88 -9.31
CA SER A 450 0.79 -9.57 -9.41
C SER A 450 1.41 -9.05 -8.12
N GLU A 451 2.30 -8.07 -8.34
CA GLU A 451 2.94 -7.23 -7.35
C GLU A 451 2.82 -5.74 -7.76
N LEU A 452 2.72 -4.88 -6.75
CA LEU A 452 2.48 -3.44 -6.84
C LEU A 452 1.22 -3.10 -7.64
N ASN A 453 0.10 -3.68 -7.19
CA ASN A 453 -1.30 -3.52 -7.64
C ASN A 453 -1.56 -3.85 -9.12
N GLY A 454 -0.76 -4.77 -9.69
CA GLY A 454 -0.80 -5.13 -11.10
C GLY A 454 0.34 -4.57 -11.96
N ARG A 455 1.20 -3.68 -11.42
CA ARG A 455 2.36 -3.13 -12.14
C ARG A 455 3.28 -4.22 -12.68
N TYR A 456 3.59 -5.22 -11.85
CA TYR A 456 4.36 -6.39 -12.24
C TYR A 456 3.46 -7.62 -12.17
N THR A 457 3.47 -8.45 -13.22
CA THR A 457 2.62 -9.64 -13.29
C THR A 457 3.41 -10.87 -13.71
N SER A 458 2.93 -12.04 -13.29
CA SER A 458 3.54 -13.32 -13.66
C SER A 458 3.36 -13.67 -15.13
N ASN A 459 4.07 -14.70 -15.59
CA ASN A 459 3.61 -15.49 -16.72
C ASN A 459 2.17 -15.99 -16.50
N GLU A 460 1.45 -16.20 -17.60
CA GLU A 460 0.19 -16.94 -17.56
C GLU A 460 0.52 -18.43 -17.38
N PHE A 461 0.11 -19.01 -16.25
CA PHE A 461 0.23 -20.44 -16.00
C PHE A 461 -1.10 -21.11 -16.34
N ASN A 462 -1.14 -21.91 -17.40
CA ASN A 462 -2.36 -22.56 -17.87
C ASN A 462 -2.36 -24.03 -17.41
N LEU A 463 -3.44 -24.42 -16.73
CA LEU A 463 -3.69 -25.76 -16.20
C LEU A 463 -4.79 -26.44 -17.03
N GLU A 464 -4.55 -27.67 -17.50
CA GLU A 464 -5.54 -28.52 -18.16
C GLU A 464 -6.01 -29.68 -17.26
N VAL A 465 -7.32 -29.75 -17.03
CA VAL A 465 -8.00 -30.75 -16.20
C VAL A 465 -8.82 -31.67 -17.10
N ASN A 466 -8.43 -32.95 -17.17
CA ASN A 466 -9.08 -33.97 -17.98
C ASN A 466 -9.84 -34.98 -17.12
N ILE A 467 -11.11 -35.26 -17.44
CA ILE A 467 -11.92 -36.22 -16.70
C ILE A 467 -11.85 -37.61 -17.33
N LEU A 468 -11.38 -38.59 -16.55
CA LEU A 468 -11.28 -39.99 -16.96
C LEU A 468 -12.59 -40.72 -16.67
N HIS A 469 -13.30 -41.09 -17.73
CA HIS A 469 -14.41 -42.02 -17.65
C HIS A 469 -13.91 -43.45 -17.71
N SER A 470 -14.23 -44.25 -16.69
CA SER A 470 -14.05 -45.70 -16.77
C SER A 470 -15.04 -46.25 -17.79
N SER A 471 -14.55 -46.71 -18.94
CA SER A 471 -15.31 -47.40 -19.98
C SER A 471 -15.79 -48.76 -19.45
N ASN A 472 -16.86 -48.73 -18.66
CA ASN A 472 -17.19 -49.83 -17.77
C ASN A 472 -17.80 -51.02 -18.53
N SER A 473 -17.22 -52.21 -18.30
CA SER A 473 -17.84 -53.52 -18.54
C SER A 473 -18.60 -53.74 -19.86
N ASN A 474 -17.92 -53.66 -21.01
CA ASN A 474 -18.43 -54.23 -22.28
C ASN A 474 -17.32 -54.71 -23.25
N PHE A 475 -16.22 -55.25 -22.71
CA PHE A 475 -15.23 -56.00 -23.49
C PHE A 475 -14.83 -57.32 -22.81
N MET A 476 -15.84 -58.03 -22.30
CA MET A 476 -15.74 -59.44 -21.93
C MET A 476 -15.91 -60.30 -23.19
N ASP A 477 -14.98 -60.21 -24.13
CA ASP A 477 -14.71 -61.32 -25.05
C ASP A 477 -13.27 -61.31 -25.63
N HIS A 478 -12.65 -62.47 -25.55
CA HIS A 478 -11.48 -62.95 -26.30
C HIS A 478 -10.25 -62.02 -26.52
N VAL A 479 -9.27 -62.08 -25.61
CA VAL A 479 -7.90 -62.50 -26.00
C VAL A 479 -7.31 -63.41 -24.91
N ASN A 480 -7.23 -64.71 -25.19
CA ASN A 480 -6.27 -65.59 -24.51
C ASN A 480 -4.94 -65.50 -25.26
N ASN A 481 -3.88 -65.00 -24.63
CA ASN A 481 -2.51 -65.23 -25.08
C ASN A 481 -1.52 -65.17 -23.92
N MET A 482 -0.45 -65.97 -24.03
CA MET A 482 0.48 -66.23 -22.93
C MET A 482 1.44 -65.06 -22.72
N ILE A 483 1.66 -64.67 -21.46
CA ILE A 483 2.87 -63.97 -21.03
C ILE A 483 3.58 -64.84 -20.00
N VAL A 484 4.88 -65.07 -20.22
CA VAL A 484 5.73 -65.91 -19.37
C VAL A 484 6.10 -65.17 -18.09
N GLN A 485 5.87 -65.78 -16.93
CA GLN A 485 6.36 -65.30 -15.64
C GLN A 485 7.67 -66.01 -15.26
N PRO A 486 8.80 -65.28 -15.14
CA PRO A 486 9.88 -65.67 -14.24
C PRO A 486 9.53 -65.27 -12.79
N GLN A 487 9.88 -66.11 -11.82
CA GLN A 487 9.55 -65.92 -10.40
C GLN A 487 10.71 -65.36 -9.58
N PHE A 488 10.46 -65.23 -8.26
CA PHE A 488 11.32 -64.85 -7.13
C PHE A 488 11.24 -63.36 -6.72
N LEU A 489 10.95 -63.01 -5.45
CA LEU A 489 10.86 -63.79 -4.19
C LEU A 489 9.59 -63.49 -3.36
N GLN A 490 9.28 -64.37 -2.40
CA GLN A 490 8.09 -64.37 -1.54
C GLN A 490 7.78 -63.04 -0.81
N SER A 491 6.49 -62.75 -0.69
CA SER A 491 5.92 -62.15 0.53
C SER A 491 5.53 -63.26 1.53
N VAL A 492 5.68 -63.00 2.83
CA VAL A 492 5.21 -63.86 3.92
C VAL A 492 4.04 -63.16 4.62
N HIS A 493 3.04 -63.91 5.05
CA HIS A 493 1.79 -63.39 5.60
C HIS A 493 1.31 -64.19 6.83
N HIS A 494 0.27 -63.65 7.50
CA HIS A 494 -0.43 -64.13 8.70
C HIS A 494 0.28 -63.95 10.06
N PRO A 495 -0.49 -63.85 11.18
CA PRO A 495 -1.93 -63.56 11.31
C PRO A 495 -2.26 -62.39 12.27
N GLU A 496 -3.53 -61.98 12.28
CA GLU A 496 -4.10 -61.16 13.36
C GLU A 496 -4.41 -61.99 14.61
N ALA A 497 -4.31 -61.38 15.79
CA ALA A 497 -5.04 -61.79 16.99
C ALA A 497 -5.23 -60.60 17.95
N SER A 498 -6.40 -60.50 18.58
CA SER A 498 -6.66 -59.68 19.77
C SER A 498 -6.04 -60.36 21.02
N ILE A 499 -5.99 -59.80 22.23
CA ILE A 499 -6.98 -59.00 22.98
C ILE A 499 -6.33 -58.21 24.15
N THR A 500 -7.08 -57.25 24.71
CA THR A 500 -7.01 -56.73 26.10
C THR A 500 -5.76 -55.99 26.65
N ALA A 501 -5.96 -54.67 26.85
CA ALA A 501 -5.98 -53.99 28.17
C ALA A 501 -4.70 -53.78 29.03
N ILE A 502 -4.41 -52.49 29.25
CA ILE A 502 -3.78 -51.86 30.45
C ILE A 502 -2.32 -52.24 30.79
N HIS A 503 -1.37 -51.35 30.48
CA HIS A 503 -0.68 -50.55 31.52
C HIS A 503 0.09 -49.35 30.93
N ASN A 504 0.24 -48.28 31.72
CA ASN A 504 0.98 -47.09 31.33
C ASN A 504 2.50 -47.33 31.35
N SER A 505 3.19 -46.94 30.27
CA SER A 505 4.64 -46.72 30.25
C SER A 505 4.98 -45.49 29.40
N VAL A 506 4.83 -44.30 30.01
CA VAL A 506 5.27 -43.04 29.38
C VAL A 506 6.80 -43.00 29.37
N VAL A 507 7.39 -43.38 28.23
CA VAL A 507 8.76 -42.97 27.88
C VAL A 507 8.65 -41.53 27.36
N PRO A 508 9.21 -40.52 28.05
CA PRO A 508 9.10 -39.14 27.59
C PRO A 508 9.89 -38.97 26.28
N SER A 509 9.21 -38.54 25.21
CA SER A 509 9.89 -38.21 23.95
C SER A 509 10.99 -37.17 24.19
N VAL A 510 12.10 -37.25 23.45
CA VAL A 510 13.28 -36.37 23.62
C VAL A 510 12.89 -34.88 23.65
N ALA A 511 11.88 -34.48 22.87
CA ALA A 511 11.31 -33.13 22.89
C ALA A 511 10.84 -32.69 24.30
N THR A 512 10.23 -33.57 25.09
CA THR A 512 9.78 -33.25 26.46
C THR A 512 10.94 -33.04 27.43
N ILE A 513 12.03 -33.80 27.25
CA ILE A 513 13.28 -33.63 28.03
C ILE A 513 13.91 -32.28 27.69
N VAL A 514 13.98 -31.93 26.39
CA VAL A 514 14.46 -30.62 25.93
C VAL A 514 13.60 -29.48 26.49
N ILE A 515 12.27 -29.58 26.47
CA ILE A 515 11.37 -28.56 27.04
C ILE A 515 11.62 -28.36 28.54
N ILE A 516 11.78 -29.44 29.31
CA ILE A 516 12.08 -29.36 30.76
C ILE A 516 13.44 -28.69 31.01
N ILE A 517 14.45 -28.98 30.18
CA ILE A 517 15.76 -28.32 30.25
C ILE A 517 15.64 -26.82 29.91
N CYS A 518 14.93 -26.46 28.84
CA CYS A 518 14.72 -25.06 28.46
C CYS A 518 13.97 -24.27 29.54
N VAL A 519 12.90 -24.83 30.12
CA VAL A 519 12.13 -24.18 31.20
C VAL A 519 12.97 -24.01 32.46
N SER A 520 13.78 -25.00 32.86
CA SER A 520 14.64 -24.89 34.05
C SER A 520 15.79 -23.89 33.85
N ILE A 521 16.36 -23.79 32.65
CA ILE A 521 17.32 -22.72 32.30
C ILE A 521 16.64 -21.33 32.37
N LEU A 522 15.42 -21.19 31.85
CA LEU A 522 14.69 -19.92 31.88
C LEU A 522 14.41 -19.44 33.32
N VAL A 523 13.99 -20.35 34.20
CA VAL A 523 13.81 -20.08 35.64
C VAL A 523 15.14 -19.70 36.31
N PHE A 524 16.25 -20.33 35.93
CA PHE A 524 17.58 -19.99 36.45
C PHE A 524 18.03 -18.59 36.01
N ILE A 525 17.81 -18.21 34.75
CA ILE A 525 18.09 -16.85 34.24
C ILE A 525 17.23 -15.81 34.96
N ILE A 526 15.93 -16.07 35.14
CA ILE A 526 15.02 -15.15 35.86
C ILE A 526 15.43 -14.99 37.33
N THR A 527 15.78 -16.08 38.03
CA THR A 527 16.21 -16.01 39.43
C THR A 527 17.57 -15.31 39.59
N LEU A 528 18.53 -15.51 38.68
CA LEU A 528 19.77 -14.74 38.63
C LEU A 528 19.52 -13.24 38.32
N GLY A 529 18.59 -12.92 37.43
CA GLY A 529 18.20 -11.54 37.12
C GLY A 529 17.62 -10.82 38.34
N VAL A 530 16.65 -11.45 39.02
CA VAL A 530 16.06 -10.92 40.26
C VAL A 530 17.09 -10.83 41.38
N TYR A 531 18.04 -11.77 41.48
CA TYR A 531 19.13 -11.71 42.45
C TYR A 531 20.10 -10.55 42.16
N ARG A 532 20.54 -10.37 40.90
CA ARG A 532 21.36 -9.23 40.45
C ARG A 532 20.69 -7.89 40.75
N ILE A 533 19.39 -7.77 40.47
CA ILE A 533 18.61 -6.55 40.76
C ILE A 533 18.54 -6.29 42.26
N ARG A 534 18.29 -7.32 43.09
CA ARG A 534 18.23 -7.17 44.55
C ARG A 534 19.59 -6.85 45.17
N THR A 535 20.69 -7.43 44.70
CA THR A 535 22.02 -7.08 45.21
C THR A 535 22.45 -5.66 44.79
N ALA A 536 22.12 -5.22 43.57
CA ALA A 536 22.33 -3.84 43.15
C ALA A 536 21.55 -2.83 44.02
N HIS A 537 20.27 -3.10 44.30
CA HIS A 537 19.48 -2.25 45.20
C HIS A 537 19.96 -2.31 46.67
N GLN A 538 20.54 -3.42 47.13
CA GLN A 538 21.14 -3.49 48.47
C GLN A 538 22.40 -2.63 48.59
N HIS A 539 23.29 -2.61 47.59
CA HIS A 539 24.42 -1.67 47.55
C HIS A 539 23.93 -0.21 47.53
N SER A 540 22.99 0.12 46.64
CA SER A 540 22.36 1.46 46.58
C SER A 540 21.60 1.87 47.86
N SER A 541 21.36 0.95 48.80
CA SER A 541 20.72 1.23 50.10
C SER A 541 21.71 1.32 51.25
N ALA A 542 22.97 0.93 51.05
CA ALA A 542 24.03 0.98 52.08
C ALA A 542 24.83 2.29 52.03
N ASP A 543 25.05 2.84 50.83
CA ASP A 543 25.93 3.99 50.61
C ASP A 543 25.29 5.38 50.93
N ASN A 544 24.16 5.41 51.64
CA ASN A 544 23.41 6.66 51.92
C ASN A 544 23.42 7.09 53.42
N GLU A 545 24.20 6.42 54.27
CA GLU A 545 24.46 6.84 55.67
C GLU A 545 25.96 6.71 56.02
N GLY A 546 26.81 7.63 55.55
CA GLY A 546 28.24 7.64 55.88
C GLY A 546 29.00 8.90 55.46
N SER A 547 29.96 9.32 56.29
CA SER A 547 30.96 10.38 56.07
C SER A 547 31.56 10.41 54.65
N LYS A 548 31.74 11.56 53.97
CA LYS A 548 32.62 12.71 54.31
C LYS A 548 34.13 12.37 54.26
N GLU A 549 34.87 13.17 53.47
CA GLU A 549 36.33 13.40 53.39
C GLU A 549 37.35 12.26 53.09
N ASN A 550 37.81 12.20 51.82
CA ASN A 550 39.16 11.95 51.27
C ASN A 550 39.04 12.06 49.72
N GLU A 551 39.91 12.62 48.88
CA GLU A 551 41.37 12.90 48.85
C GLU A 551 42.27 11.74 48.35
N MET A 552 43.09 12.05 47.34
CA MET A 552 44.18 11.28 46.69
C MET A 552 43.83 10.05 45.81
N ASP A 553 44.63 9.58 44.83
CA ASP A 553 45.69 10.15 43.93
C ASP A 553 46.22 9.00 42.99
N TRP A 554 47.09 9.29 42.01
CA TRP A 554 47.92 8.35 41.18
C TRP A 554 47.19 7.46 40.12
N ASP A 555 47.74 7.16 38.93
CA ASP A 555 48.82 7.84 38.16
C ASP A 555 48.78 7.54 36.65
N ASP A 556 49.60 8.29 35.92
CA ASP A 556 50.02 8.28 34.52
C ASP A 556 50.55 6.92 33.96
N SER A 557 50.67 6.84 32.63
CA SER A 557 51.45 5.83 31.89
C SER A 557 51.85 6.33 30.50
N ALA A 558 52.68 7.38 30.45
CA ALA A 558 53.29 7.87 29.22
C ALA A 558 54.17 6.81 28.52
N LEU A 559 54.09 6.71 27.18
CA LEU A 559 55.05 5.95 26.38
C LEU A 559 55.39 6.64 25.04
N THR A 560 56.32 7.59 25.16
CA THR A 560 57.40 7.92 24.21
C THR A 560 57.10 8.03 22.71
N ILE A 561 57.12 9.28 22.22
CA ILE A 561 57.20 9.68 20.81
C ILE A 561 58.45 9.14 20.10
N THR A 562 58.31 8.74 18.83
CA THR A 562 59.39 8.74 17.83
C THR A 562 58.99 9.49 16.55
N VAL A 563 59.25 10.80 16.54
CA VAL A 563 59.54 11.56 15.30
C VAL A 563 60.92 11.12 14.78
N ASN A 564 61.32 11.28 13.51
CA ASN A 564 61.44 12.52 12.73
C ASN A 564 61.82 12.15 11.24
N PRO A 565 62.13 13.09 10.31
CA PRO A 565 61.13 13.76 9.45
C PRO A 565 61.47 13.72 7.93
N MET A 566 60.73 14.53 7.15
CA MET A 566 61.09 15.20 5.88
C MET A 566 61.96 14.48 4.83
N GLU A 567 61.51 14.57 3.58
CA GLU A 567 62.37 15.13 2.52
C GLU A 567 61.57 16.13 1.66
N LYS A 568 62.27 16.97 0.86
CA LYS A 568 61.70 18.04 0.02
C LYS A 568 62.29 17.94 -1.40
N TYR A 569 61.67 18.69 -2.33
CA TYR A 569 62.09 18.87 -3.73
C TYR A 569 61.80 17.63 -4.62
N GLU A 570 61.66 17.74 -5.94
CA GLU A 570 61.88 18.89 -6.84
C GLU A 570 60.93 18.86 -8.06
N LYS A 571 60.80 19.98 -8.80
CA LYS A 571 60.22 19.99 -10.16
C LYS A 571 61.28 19.53 -11.17
N PRO A 572 60.86 19.02 -12.35
CA PRO A 572 61.25 19.74 -13.57
C PRO A 572 60.10 19.95 -14.58
N HIS A 573 60.35 20.81 -15.57
CA HIS A 573 59.49 21.05 -16.73
C HIS A 573 59.47 19.87 -17.72
N GLN A 574 58.37 19.77 -18.48
CA GLN A 574 58.45 19.82 -19.94
C GLN A 574 57.20 20.53 -20.52
N THR A 575 57.19 20.76 -21.83
CA THR A 575 56.41 21.84 -22.48
C THR A 575 55.95 21.44 -23.87
N GLU A 576 54.72 21.79 -24.24
CA GLU A 576 54.13 22.02 -25.58
C GLU A 576 52.65 22.41 -25.28
N GLU A 577 52.15 23.59 -25.65
CA GLU A 577 51.56 23.96 -26.97
C GLU A 577 50.25 23.16 -27.24
N GLU A 578 49.10 23.76 -27.59
CA GLU A 578 48.85 25.04 -28.30
C GLU A 578 47.56 25.78 -27.80
N SER A 579 47.03 26.71 -28.62
CA SER A 579 45.88 27.64 -28.46
C SER A 579 44.49 26.94 -28.29
N GLU A 580 43.35 27.59 -27.99
CA GLU A 580 42.78 28.87 -28.49
C GLU A 580 42.00 29.70 -27.44
N GLU A 581 41.81 30.98 -27.77
CA GLU A 581 41.05 32.01 -27.03
C GLU A 581 39.68 32.23 -27.72
N GLU A 582 38.58 32.37 -26.96
CA GLU A 582 37.40 33.15 -27.37
C GLU A 582 36.80 33.85 -26.14
N ASP A 583 37.03 35.16 -26.03
CA ASP A 583 36.31 36.04 -25.09
C ASP A 583 34.97 36.49 -25.72
N ILE A 584 33.89 36.50 -24.93
CA ILE A 584 32.73 37.36 -25.17
C ILE A 584 32.33 37.99 -23.84
N GLU A 585 32.39 39.33 -23.81
CA GLU A 585 32.00 40.18 -22.69
C GLU A 585 30.46 40.34 -22.57
N ASP A 586 30.02 40.55 -21.33
CA ASP A 586 28.94 41.43 -20.85
C ASP A 586 27.50 41.33 -21.41
N GLU A 587 26.51 41.28 -20.50
CA GLU A 587 25.85 42.49 -19.98
C GLU A 587 25.01 42.18 -18.71
N ASP A 588 24.94 43.12 -17.77
CA ASP A 588 24.11 43.05 -16.56
C ASP A 588 22.65 43.44 -16.85
N GLU A 589 21.69 42.94 -16.07
CA GLU A 589 20.52 43.76 -15.71
C GLU A 589 19.91 43.38 -14.34
N ASP A 590 20.26 44.17 -13.32
CA ASP A 590 19.68 44.12 -11.98
C ASP A 590 18.37 44.93 -11.97
N THR A 591 17.21 44.32 -11.66
CA THR A 591 16.01 45.08 -11.29
C THR A 591 15.31 44.46 -10.07
N THR A 592 14.78 45.32 -9.21
CA THR A 592 14.14 44.96 -7.94
C THR A 592 12.82 45.72 -7.78
N SER A 593 12.02 45.37 -6.76
CA SER A 593 10.84 46.12 -6.26
C SER A 593 9.59 46.10 -7.18
N ALA A 594 8.35 46.22 -6.70
CA ALA A 594 7.80 46.05 -5.34
C ALA A 594 6.25 45.93 -5.37
N GLU A 595 5.66 45.70 -4.19
CA GLU A 595 4.22 45.77 -3.86
C GLU A 595 3.52 47.06 -4.35
N SER A 596 2.25 46.94 -4.77
CA SER A 596 1.22 47.98 -4.54
C SER A 596 -0.21 47.42 -4.75
N ASP A 597 -1.09 47.66 -3.78
CA ASP A 597 -2.55 47.67 -4.00
C ASP A 597 -2.93 48.70 -5.08
N ASP A 598 -4.05 48.49 -5.76
CA ASP A 598 -5.03 49.57 -5.91
C ASP A 598 -6.46 49.00 -6.01
N SER A 599 -7.46 49.82 -5.71
CA SER A 599 -8.86 49.43 -5.61
C SER A 599 -9.80 50.59 -5.98
N GLU A 600 -10.51 50.47 -7.09
CA GLU A 600 -11.53 51.43 -7.49
C GLU A 600 -12.91 50.75 -7.62
N GLU A 601 -13.90 51.35 -6.94
CA GLU A 601 -15.32 51.13 -7.18
C GLU A 601 -15.77 52.13 -8.25
N GLU A 602 -16.61 51.74 -9.21
CA GLU A 602 -17.50 52.69 -9.88
C GLU A 602 -18.81 52.01 -10.29
N GLU A 603 -19.92 52.72 -10.05
CA GLU A 603 -21.28 52.32 -10.42
C GLU A 603 -21.65 52.94 -11.77
N GLU A 604 -22.45 52.26 -12.60
CA GLU A 604 -23.36 52.98 -13.50
C GLU A 604 -24.59 52.12 -13.86
N GLU A 605 -25.77 52.75 -13.85
CA GLU A 605 -27.07 52.15 -14.19
C GLU A 605 -27.47 52.59 -15.61
N GLU A 606 -27.98 51.67 -16.45
CA GLU A 606 -28.96 52.02 -17.50
C GLU A 606 -30.05 50.92 -17.59
N GLU A 607 -31.32 51.33 -17.41
CA GLU A 607 -32.51 50.57 -17.82
C GLU A 607 -32.93 51.02 -19.23
N ASP A 608 -33.59 50.17 -20.02
CA ASP A 608 -34.33 50.63 -21.21
C ASP A 608 -35.55 49.74 -21.60
N GLU A 609 -36.54 50.35 -22.26
CA GLU A 609 -37.95 49.91 -22.46
C GLU A 609 -38.17 49.02 -23.74
N GLU A 610 -39.34 48.46 -24.15
CA GLU A 610 -40.72 48.29 -23.60
C GLU A 610 -41.06 46.75 -23.55
N GLU A 611 -42.15 46.09 -24.01
CA GLU A 611 -43.47 46.37 -24.64
C GLU A 611 -44.57 45.52 -23.97
N VAL A 612 -45.82 46.01 -23.94
CA VAL A 612 -46.97 45.26 -23.38
C VAL A 612 -48.16 45.13 -24.33
N ILE A 613 -48.57 43.88 -24.63
CA ILE A 613 -49.88 43.54 -25.25
C ILE A 613 -50.33 42.08 -24.92
N VAL A 614 -51.60 41.73 -24.66
CA VAL A 614 -52.77 42.49 -24.16
C VAL A 614 -53.92 41.53 -23.72
N GLN A 615 -54.77 41.93 -22.75
CA GLN A 615 -56.09 41.32 -22.39
C GLN A 615 -56.08 39.89 -21.77
N LYS A 616 -57.09 39.44 -20.98
CA LYS A 616 -58.48 39.93 -20.79
C LYS A 616 -59.04 39.67 -19.37
N ALA A 617 -60.19 40.28 -19.07
CA ALA A 617 -61.00 40.11 -17.84
C ALA A 617 -61.61 38.67 -17.72
N ASP A 618 -62.29 38.23 -16.64
CA ASP A 618 -63.34 38.94 -15.89
C ASP A 618 -63.84 38.16 -14.62
N LYS A 619 -64.21 38.87 -13.52
CA LYS A 619 -65.02 38.41 -12.35
C LYS A 619 -64.47 37.26 -11.45
N GLN A 620 -64.87 37.07 -10.18
CA GLN A 620 -65.82 37.79 -9.28
C GLN A 620 -65.49 37.64 -7.77
N ASN A 621 -66.08 38.53 -6.94
CA ASN A 621 -66.24 38.55 -5.47
C ASN A 621 -66.04 37.25 -4.64
N GLY A 622 -65.49 37.34 -3.41
CA GLY A 622 -65.41 36.19 -2.48
C GLY A 622 -64.97 36.43 -1.02
N THR A 623 -65.34 37.58 -0.42
CA THR A 623 -65.00 38.02 0.97
C THR A 623 -65.03 36.98 2.12
N ARG A 624 -63.98 37.03 2.97
CA ARG A 624 -64.00 37.35 4.45
C ARG A 624 -64.09 36.22 5.52
N GLN A 625 -63.17 36.31 6.51
CA GLN A 625 -63.20 35.76 7.91
C GLN A 625 -63.18 34.22 8.07
N GLU A 626 -62.75 33.60 9.19
CA GLU A 626 -61.95 34.03 10.37
C GLU A 626 -61.37 32.79 11.08
N GLN A 627 -60.32 32.97 11.89
CA GLN A 627 -59.83 32.03 12.94
C GLN A 627 -59.32 30.66 12.42
N LEU A 628 -58.36 30.01 13.07
CA LEU A 628 -57.85 30.16 14.45
C LEU A 628 -56.32 30.03 14.48
#